data_AF-A0A3A4ASI7-F1
#
_entry.id   AF-A0A3A4ASI7-F1
#
_cell.length_a   1.000
_cell.length_b   1.000
_cell.length_c   1.000
_cell.angle_alpha   90.00
_cell.angle_beta   90.00
_cell.angle_gamma   90.00
#
_symmetry.space_group_name_H-M   'P 1'
#
loop_
_entity.id
_entity.type
_entity.pdbx_description
1 polymer ?
#
loop_
_entity_poly.entity_id
_entity_poly.type
_entity_poly.pdbx_seq_one_letter_code
_entity_poly.pdbx_strand_id
1 'polypeptide(L)'
;MSEVTPSREAHADSPLMAELLWVHDWIRRDLRRCQELARAVRAGAAADQVRAEVRELRTAGPLWRLRAGCLRYCALVHHHHRLEDAHMFPALRRYAPELATTLDRLERDHAEVSDVLDEVEAATETLAGDGGERLAAALDRLADHLLDHLDREERAVAPVFARNRLTMDDLFS
;
A
#
# COMPACT_ATOMS: atom_id res chain seq x y z
N MET A 1 -16.70 -29.70 8.11
CA MET A 1 -15.28 -29.79 7.75
C MET A 1 -14.69 -28.42 8.00
N SER A 2 -13.95 -28.23 9.10
CA SER A 2 -13.33 -26.94 9.43
C SER A 2 -12.26 -26.62 8.39
N GLU A 3 -12.43 -25.52 7.67
CA GLU A 3 -11.33 -24.90 6.94
C GLU A 3 -10.28 -24.44 7.97
N VAL A 4 -9.13 -25.10 7.92
CA VAL A 4 -7.95 -24.69 8.67
C VAL A 4 -7.37 -23.51 7.90
N THR A 5 -7.59 -22.29 8.40
CA THR A 5 -6.85 -21.12 7.94
C THR A 5 -5.37 -21.37 8.24
N PRO A 6 -4.47 -21.39 7.25
CA PRO A 6 -3.05 -21.61 7.51
C PRO A 6 -2.53 -20.48 8.41
N SER A 7 -1.74 -20.86 9.43
CA SER A 7 -1.14 -19.92 10.37
C SER A 7 0.02 -19.16 9.73
N ARG A 8 0.33 -17.96 10.25
CA ARG A 8 1.42 -17.06 9.81
C ARG A 8 2.77 -17.76 9.58
N GLU A 9 3.06 -18.86 10.29
CA GLU A 9 4.28 -19.65 10.15
C GLU A 9 4.38 -20.43 8.83
N ALA A 10 3.26 -20.85 8.23
CA ALA A 10 3.25 -21.60 6.97
C ALA A 10 3.59 -20.75 5.73
N HIS A 11 3.60 -19.42 5.88
CA HIS A 11 3.94 -18.47 4.81
C HIS A 11 5.44 -18.13 4.76
N ALA A 12 6.24 -18.63 5.71
CA ALA A 12 7.68 -18.35 5.80
C ALA A 12 8.53 -19.12 4.77
N ASP A 13 7.98 -20.14 4.10
CA ASP A 13 8.72 -21.00 3.16
C ASP A 13 8.89 -20.40 1.76
N SER A 14 8.26 -19.25 1.46
CA SER A 14 8.43 -18.52 0.21
C SER A 14 9.19 -17.20 0.45
N PRO A 15 10.42 -17.03 -0.08
CA PRO A 15 11.16 -15.77 0.00
C PRO A 15 10.39 -14.58 -0.56
N LEU A 16 9.59 -14.79 -1.61
CA LEU A 16 8.72 -13.77 -2.20
C LEU A 16 7.61 -13.33 -1.24
N MET A 17 6.97 -14.29 -0.58
CA MET A 17 5.94 -13.97 0.43
C MET A 17 6.55 -13.25 1.64
N ALA A 18 7.74 -13.66 2.07
CA ALA A 18 8.43 -13.02 3.18
C ALA A 18 8.79 -11.56 2.86
N GLU A 19 9.29 -11.29 1.66
CA GLU A 19 9.59 -9.92 1.19
C GLU A 19 8.31 -9.06 1.12
N LEU A 20 7.23 -9.61 0.53
CA LEU A 20 5.94 -8.91 0.44
C LEU A 20 5.40 -8.52 1.83
N LEU A 21 5.37 -9.48 2.76
CA LEU A 21 4.92 -9.25 4.14
C LEU A 21 5.77 -8.19 4.85
N TRP A 22 7.08 -8.18 4.62
CA TRP A 22 7.99 -7.20 5.20
C TRP A 22 7.72 -5.79 4.67
N VAL A 23 7.53 -5.62 3.36
CA VAL A 23 7.11 -4.35 2.77
C VAL A 23 5.76 -3.90 3.33
N HIS A 24 4.79 -4.82 3.43
CA HIS A 24 3.46 -4.51 3.93
C HIS A 24 3.46 -4.10 5.41
N ASP A 25 4.24 -4.76 6.26
CA ASP A 25 4.33 -4.40 7.68
C ASP A 25 4.86 -2.98 7.89
N TRP A 26 5.73 -2.51 6.99
CA TRP A 26 6.19 -1.12 6.98
C TRP A 26 5.13 -0.14 6.50
N ILE A 27 4.39 -0.49 5.45
CA ILE A 27 3.26 0.32 4.99
C ILE A 27 2.22 0.44 6.11
N ARG A 28 1.85 -0.68 6.76
CA ARG A 28 0.94 -0.68 7.91
C ARG A 28 1.41 0.22 9.05
N ARG A 29 2.73 0.37 9.25
CA ARG A 29 3.29 1.31 10.24
C ARG A 29 3.01 2.76 9.85
N ASP A 30 3.18 3.13 8.60
CA ASP A 30 2.87 4.48 8.12
C ASP A 30 1.35 4.75 8.18
N LEU A 31 0.51 3.78 7.84
CA LEU A 31 -0.95 3.94 7.92
C LEU A 31 -1.44 4.14 9.37
N ARG A 32 -0.79 3.50 10.36
CA ARG A 32 -1.07 3.82 11.78
C ARG A 32 -0.75 5.27 12.11
N ARG A 33 0.36 5.81 11.59
CA ARG A 33 0.71 7.23 11.76
C ARG A 33 -0.29 8.15 11.07
N CYS A 34 -0.81 7.78 9.89
CA CYS A 34 -1.89 8.52 9.23
C CYS A 34 -3.15 8.59 10.10
N GLN A 35 -3.57 7.47 10.68
CA GLN A 35 -4.73 7.43 11.60
C GLN A 35 -4.49 8.24 12.88
N GLU A 36 -3.28 8.18 13.45
CA GLU A 36 -2.90 9.00 14.59
C GLU A 36 -2.95 10.50 14.27
N LEU A 37 -2.43 10.89 13.10
CA LEU A 37 -2.47 12.27 12.62
C LEU A 37 -3.92 12.73 12.37
N ALA A 38 -4.77 11.90 11.77
CA ALA A 38 -6.19 12.21 11.58
C ALA A 38 -6.89 12.49 12.92
N ARG A 39 -6.64 11.66 13.95
CA ARG A 39 -7.15 11.89 15.31
C ARG A 39 -6.60 13.19 15.91
N ALA A 40 -5.31 13.48 15.74
CA ALA A 40 -4.70 14.70 16.25
C ALA A 40 -5.29 15.96 15.60
N VAL A 41 -5.50 15.94 14.28
CA VAL A 41 -6.14 17.03 13.54
C VAL A 41 -7.56 17.30 14.08
N ARG A 42 -8.37 16.24 14.26
CA ARG A 42 -9.71 16.36 14.85
C ARG A 42 -9.71 16.83 16.30
N ALA A 43 -8.64 16.55 17.04
CA ALA A 43 -8.44 17.05 18.40
C ALA A 43 -7.94 18.51 18.45
N GLY A 44 -7.76 19.17 17.29
CA GLY A 44 -7.34 20.56 17.21
C GLY A 44 -5.83 20.78 17.24
N ALA A 45 -5.04 19.82 16.74
CA ALA A 45 -3.60 19.99 16.58
C ALA A 45 -3.24 21.24 15.75
N ALA A 46 -2.14 21.90 16.13
CA ALA A 46 -1.71 23.13 15.47
C ALA A 46 -1.30 22.87 14.01
N ALA A 47 -1.68 23.77 13.11
CA ALA A 47 -1.52 23.56 11.67
C ALA A 47 -0.05 23.45 11.21
N ASP A 48 0.88 24.07 11.93
CA ASP A 48 2.32 23.93 11.71
C ASP A 48 2.83 22.55 12.10
N GLN A 49 2.39 22.01 13.25
CA GLN A 49 2.67 20.63 13.67
C GLN A 49 2.10 19.63 12.65
N VAL A 50 0.85 19.80 12.22
CA VAL A 50 0.23 18.94 11.22
C VAL A 50 1.03 18.94 9.91
N ARG A 51 1.42 20.12 9.41
CA ARG A 51 2.25 20.23 8.21
C ARG A 51 3.63 19.58 8.37
N ALA A 52 4.22 19.65 9.56
CA ALA A 52 5.49 19.00 9.86
C ALA A 52 5.34 17.46 9.82
N GLU A 53 4.30 16.92 10.44
CA GLU A 53 4.03 15.47 10.44
C GLU A 53 3.71 14.94 9.03
N VAL A 54 2.88 15.64 8.25
CA VAL A 54 2.64 15.25 6.84
C VAL A 54 3.94 15.28 6.04
N ARG A 55 4.78 16.31 6.25
CA ARG A 55 6.08 16.41 5.58
C ARG A 55 7.00 15.26 5.97
N GLU A 56 7.05 14.90 7.24
CA GLU A 56 7.86 13.80 7.76
C GLU A 56 7.39 12.46 7.20
N LEU A 57 6.07 12.21 7.17
CA LEU A 57 5.49 11.07 6.47
C LEU A 57 5.93 11.05 5.00
N ARG A 58 5.99 12.22 4.36
CA ARG A 58 6.40 12.37 2.96
C ARG A 58 7.87 12.09 2.69
N THR A 59 8.75 12.52 3.57
CA THR A 59 10.19 12.42 3.36
C THR A 59 10.79 11.15 3.95
N ALA A 60 10.23 10.67 5.05
CA ALA A 60 10.79 9.58 5.85
C ALA A 60 9.90 8.33 5.91
N GLY A 61 8.62 8.43 5.54
CA GLY A 61 7.71 7.28 5.46
C GLY A 61 8.01 6.43 4.22
N PRO A 62 8.21 5.10 4.33
CA PRO A 62 8.30 4.22 3.16
C PRO A 62 7.12 4.41 2.20
N LEU A 63 5.90 4.54 2.72
CA LEU A 63 4.70 4.67 1.90
C LEU A 63 4.77 5.91 0.96
N TRP A 64 5.24 7.07 1.46
CA TRP A 64 5.48 8.24 0.60
C TRP A 64 6.85 8.27 -0.04
N ARG A 65 7.83 7.47 0.35
CA ARG A 65 9.03 7.25 -0.48
C ARG A 65 8.72 6.45 -1.73
N LEU A 66 7.77 5.52 -1.64
CA LEU A 66 7.18 4.90 -2.83
C LEU A 66 6.56 6.00 -3.70
N ARG A 67 5.80 6.96 -3.14
CA ARG A 67 5.32 8.14 -3.90
C ARG A 67 6.41 9.15 -4.33
N ALA A 68 7.42 9.45 -3.53
CA ALA A 68 8.40 10.54 -3.75
C ALA A 68 9.59 10.09 -4.61
N GLY A 69 9.87 8.79 -4.65
CA GLY A 69 10.60 8.17 -5.75
C GLY A 69 9.92 8.39 -7.11
N CYS A 70 8.62 8.78 -7.15
CA CYS A 70 7.87 8.94 -8.40
C CYS A 70 8.23 10.23 -9.12
N LEU A 71 8.66 11.27 -8.40
CA LEU A 71 8.73 12.64 -8.94
C LEU A 71 10.15 13.15 -9.19
N ARG A 72 11.16 12.29 -9.04
CA ARG A 72 12.49 12.50 -9.65
C ARG A 72 13.03 11.22 -10.30
N TYR A 73 12.16 10.52 -11.03
CA TYR A 73 12.48 9.54 -12.05
C TYR A 73 11.16 9.11 -12.73
N CYS A 74 10.78 9.73 -13.85
CA CYS A 74 9.56 9.36 -14.62
C CYS A 74 9.64 7.98 -15.32
N ALA A 75 10.34 7.02 -14.73
CA ALA A 75 10.36 5.62 -15.16
C ALA A 75 10.51 4.63 -13.99
N LEU A 76 10.72 5.06 -12.73
CA LEU A 76 11.19 4.16 -11.66
C LEU A 76 10.26 3.97 -10.45
N VAL A 77 9.22 4.77 -10.21
CA VAL A 77 8.13 4.26 -9.33
C VAL A 77 7.07 3.50 -10.09
N HIS A 78 7.08 3.73 -11.38
CA HIS A 78 6.77 2.71 -12.33
C HIS A 78 7.66 1.45 -12.28
N HIS A 79 8.58 1.26 -11.33
CA HIS A 79 9.39 0.04 -11.22
C HIS A 79 9.06 -0.78 -9.98
N HIS A 80 8.53 -0.24 -8.87
CA HIS A 80 8.10 -1.11 -7.76
C HIS A 80 6.70 -1.70 -8.05
N HIS A 81 5.70 -0.86 -8.26
CA HIS A 81 4.34 -1.33 -8.58
C HIS A 81 4.15 -1.72 -10.06
N ARG A 82 5.00 -1.28 -11.04
CA ARG A 82 5.02 -1.98 -12.35
C ARG A 82 5.96 -3.18 -12.42
N LEU A 83 6.90 -3.42 -11.50
CA LEU A 83 7.53 -4.75 -11.47
C LEU A 83 6.48 -5.79 -11.08
N GLU A 84 5.64 -5.46 -10.10
CA GLU A 84 4.48 -6.26 -9.75
C GLU A 84 3.43 -6.26 -10.87
N ASP A 85 2.87 -5.12 -11.30
CA ASP A 85 1.80 -5.08 -12.31
C ASP A 85 2.22 -5.46 -13.74
N ALA A 86 3.49 -5.30 -14.13
CA ALA A 86 3.97 -5.61 -15.50
C ALA A 86 4.75 -6.92 -15.62
N HIS A 87 5.19 -7.52 -14.51
CA HIS A 87 5.87 -8.81 -14.53
C HIS A 87 5.23 -9.82 -13.57
N MET A 88 5.02 -9.47 -12.29
CA MET A 88 4.37 -10.39 -11.34
C MET A 88 2.91 -10.68 -11.69
N PHE A 89 2.06 -9.68 -11.96
CA PHE A 89 0.64 -9.86 -12.24
C PHE A 89 0.42 -10.58 -13.58
N PRO A 90 1.17 -10.29 -14.66
CA PRO A 90 1.11 -11.09 -15.87
C PRO A 90 1.60 -12.53 -15.65
N ALA A 91 2.66 -12.73 -14.87
CA ALA A 91 3.11 -14.07 -14.49
C ALA A 91 2.06 -14.79 -13.63
N LEU A 92 1.46 -14.13 -12.65
CA LEU A 92 0.37 -14.66 -11.82
C LEU A 92 -0.88 -14.93 -12.66
N ARG A 93 -1.24 -14.08 -13.62
CA ARG A 93 -2.33 -14.34 -14.59
C ARG A 93 -2.03 -15.58 -15.45
N ARG A 94 -0.75 -15.85 -15.74
CA ARG A 94 -0.31 -17.04 -16.50
C ARG A 94 -0.30 -18.31 -15.64
N TYR A 95 0.26 -18.25 -14.43
CA TYR A 95 0.48 -19.40 -13.55
C TYR A 95 -0.68 -19.67 -12.58
N ALA A 96 -1.53 -18.67 -12.34
CA ALA A 96 -2.74 -18.74 -11.52
C ALA A 96 -3.88 -17.91 -12.15
N PRO A 97 -4.43 -18.33 -13.32
CA PRO A 97 -5.51 -17.63 -14.00
C PRO A 97 -6.75 -17.38 -13.12
N GLU A 98 -6.95 -18.19 -12.08
CA GLU A 98 -8.00 -17.99 -11.08
C GLU A 98 -7.90 -16.65 -10.31
N LEU A 99 -6.73 -16.00 -10.31
CA LEU A 99 -6.53 -14.71 -9.66
C LEU A 99 -6.89 -13.51 -10.53
N ALA A 100 -7.21 -13.67 -11.81
CA ALA A 100 -7.36 -12.55 -12.75
C ALA A 100 -8.27 -11.43 -12.24
N THR A 101 -9.47 -11.75 -11.74
CA THR A 101 -10.39 -10.75 -11.18
C THR A 101 -9.87 -10.07 -9.92
N THR A 102 -9.11 -10.78 -9.09
CA THR A 102 -8.46 -10.20 -7.91
C THR A 102 -7.34 -9.25 -8.32
N LEU A 103 -6.51 -9.64 -9.29
CA LEU A 103 -5.43 -8.78 -9.80
C LEU A 103 -5.98 -7.51 -10.46
N ASP A 104 -7.06 -7.62 -11.24
CA ASP A 104 -7.74 -6.44 -11.79
C ASP A 104 -8.29 -5.52 -10.69
N ARG A 105 -8.68 -6.07 -9.53
CA ARG A 105 -9.11 -5.28 -8.38
C ARG A 105 -7.92 -4.59 -7.72
N LEU A 106 -6.81 -5.29 -7.51
CA LEU A 106 -5.59 -4.71 -6.91
C LEU A 106 -5.05 -3.56 -7.77
N GLU A 107 -5.04 -3.70 -9.10
CA GLU A 107 -4.64 -2.63 -10.03
C GLU A 107 -5.53 -1.38 -9.90
N ARG A 108 -6.85 -1.57 -9.73
CA ARG A 108 -7.77 -0.43 -9.49
C ARG A 108 -7.54 0.20 -8.13
N ASP A 109 -7.32 -0.60 -7.10
CA ASP A 109 -7.06 -0.11 -5.75
C ASP A 109 -5.78 0.78 -5.75
N HIS A 110 -4.74 0.45 -6.52
CA HIS A 110 -3.55 1.29 -6.68
C HIS A 110 -3.86 2.69 -7.23
N ALA A 111 -4.74 2.79 -8.24
CA ALA A 111 -5.16 4.08 -8.79
C ALA A 111 -5.90 4.91 -7.74
N GLU A 112 -6.82 4.29 -7.00
CA GLU A 112 -7.60 4.94 -5.94
C GLU A 112 -6.67 5.44 -4.80
N VAL A 113 -5.66 4.67 -4.41
CA VAL A 113 -4.64 5.10 -3.42
C VAL A 113 -3.89 6.34 -3.91
N SER A 114 -3.53 6.40 -5.19
CA SER A 114 -2.84 7.56 -5.79
C SER A 114 -3.69 8.82 -5.73
N ASP A 115 -4.99 8.69 -6.01
CA ASP A 115 -5.92 9.82 -5.98
C ASP A 115 -6.09 10.35 -4.54
N VAL A 116 -6.30 9.46 -3.57
CA VAL A 116 -6.43 9.86 -2.15
C VAL A 116 -5.15 10.53 -1.65
N LEU A 117 -4.00 10.12 -2.18
CA LEU A 117 -2.73 10.75 -1.86
C LEU A 117 -2.61 12.19 -2.35
N ASP A 118 -3.09 12.47 -3.56
CA ASP A 118 -3.19 13.83 -4.09
C ASP A 118 -4.12 14.69 -3.20
N GLU A 119 -5.21 14.09 -2.71
CA GLU A 119 -6.14 14.76 -1.80
C GLU A 119 -5.51 15.11 -0.44
N VAL A 120 -4.71 14.20 0.14
CA VAL A 120 -3.95 14.46 1.38
C VAL A 120 -3.00 15.64 1.20
N GLU A 121 -2.31 15.71 0.06
CA GLU A 121 -1.40 16.83 -0.25
C GLU A 121 -2.17 18.15 -0.37
N ALA A 122 -3.25 18.18 -1.17
CA ALA A 122 -4.06 19.37 -1.36
C ALA A 122 -4.72 19.86 -0.05
N ALA A 123 -5.20 18.95 0.80
CA ALA A 123 -5.79 19.28 2.09
C ALA A 123 -4.75 19.85 3.08
N THR A 124 -3.51 19.38 3.01
CA THR A 124 -2.41 19.89 3.84
C THR A 124 -2.04 21.34 3.52
N GLU A 125 -2.15 21.74 2.24
CA GLU A 125 -1.94 23.12 1.80
C GLU A 125 -3.06 24.06 2.29
N THR A 126 -4.26 23.51 2.48
CA THR A 126 -5.48 24.27 2.76
C THR A 126 -6.04 24.11 4.18
N LEU A 127 -5.20 23.83 5.18
CA LEU A 127 -5.58 23.59 6.59
C LEU A 127 -6.40 24.69 7.33
N ALA A 128 -6.69 25.82 6.71
CA ALA A 128 -7.58 26.82 7.32
C ALA A 128 -9.05 26.39 7.22
N GLY A 129 -9.90 26.87 8.13
CA GLY A 129 -11.34 26.57 8.09
C GLY A 129 -11.64 25.07 8.23
N ASP A 130 -12.33 24.49 7.25
CA ASP A 130 -12.68 23.07 7.19
C ASP A 130 -11.55 22.15 6.69
N GLY A 131 -10.39 22.73 6.31
CA GLY A 131 -9.25 21.99 5.78
C GLY A 131 -8.69 20.91 6.71
N GLY A 132 -8.81 21.11 8.03
CA GLY A 132 -8.45 20.10 9.02
C GLY A 132 -9.30 18.82 8.88
N GLU A 133 -10.62 18.96 8.81
CA GLU A 133 -11.49 17.78 8.66
C GLU A 133 -11.29 17.11 7.30
N ARG A 134 -11.08 17.89 6.23
CA ARG A 134 -10.77 17.33 4.90
C ARG A 134 -9.49 16.50 4.91
N LEU A 135 -8.44 16.97 5.57
CA LEU A 135 -7.20 16.22 5.73
C LEU A 135 -7.41 14.95 6.57
N ALA A 136 -8.08 15.07 7.72
CA ALA A 136 -8.33 13.93 8.60
C ALA A 136 -9.14 12.83 7.88
N ALA A 137 -10.18 13.23 7.15
CA ALA A 137 -10.98 12.30 6.35
C ALA A 137 -10.17 11.64 5.22
N ALA A 138 -9.26 12.37 4.56
CA ALA A 138 -8.40 11.80 3.52
C ALA A 138 -7.39 10.79 4.10
N LEU A 139 -6.79 11.09 5.25
CA LEU A 139 -5.87 10.20 5.96
C LEU A 139 -6.56 8.90 6.43
N ASP A 140 -7.80 8.99 6.90
CA ASP A 140 -8.57 7.79 7.28
C ASP A 140 -8.93 6.95 6.06
N ARG A 141 -9.45 7.57 4.97
CA ARG A 141 -9.76 6.85 3.73
C ARG A 141 -8.54 6.10 3.18
N LEU A 142 -7.39 6.78 3.17
CA LEU A 142 -6.13 6.19 2.76
C LEU A 142 -5.76 4.98 3.61
N ALA A 143 -5.86 5.11 4.94
CA ALA A 143 -5.56 4.02 5.86
C ALA A 143 -6.50 2.83 5.66
N ASP A 144 -7.81 3.07 5.63
CA ASP A 144 -8.81 2.02 5.51
C ASP A 144 -8.70 1.28 4.18
N HIS A 145 -8.58 2.03 3.07
CA HIS A 145 -8.48 1.46 1.73
C HIS A 145 -7.19 0.67 1.53
N LEU A 146 -6.04 1.25 1.93
CA LEU A 146 -4.77 0.56 1.74
C LEU A 146 -4.63 -0.64 2.69
N LEU A 147 -5.17 -0.60 3.91
CA LEU A 147 -5.20 -1.78 4.78
C LEU A 147 -6.00 -2.94 4.16
N ASP A 148 -7.19 -2.67 3.60
CA ASP A 148 -7.98 -3.70 2.92
C ASP A 148 -7.27 -4.25 1.68
N HIS A 149 -6.61 -3.37 0.92
CA HIS A 149 -5.80 -3.76 -0.24
C HIS A 149 -4.68 -4.74 0.14
N LEU A 150 -3.82 -4.39 1.12
CA LEU A 150 -2.70 -5.24 1.55
C LEU A 150 -3.20 -6.61 2.04
N ASP A 151 -4.27 -6.61 2.82
CA ASP A 151 -4.91 -7.81 3.33
C ASP A 151 -5.48 -8.70 2.22
N ARG A 152 -6.04 -8.10 1.17
CA ARG A 152 -6.57 -8.80 0.00
C ARG A 152 -5.44 -9.42 -0.82
N GLU A 153 -4.39 -8.66 -1.08
CA GLU A 153 -3.23 -9.12 -1.83
C GLU A 153 -2.58 -10.32 -1.13
N GLU A 154 -2.24 -10.18 0.15
CA GLU A 154 -1.61 -11.25 0.94
C GLU A 154 -2.42 -12.54 0.90
N ARG A 155 -3.74 -12.46 1.10
CA ARG A 155 -4.63 -13.64 1.04
C ARG A 155 -4.68 -14.26 -0.35
N ALA A 156 -4.62 -13.45 -1.40
CA ALA A 156 -4.74 -13.92 -2.77
C ALA A 156 -3.45 -14.60 -3.27
N VAL A 157 -2.28 -14.02 -2.99
CA VAL A 157 -1.00 -14.50 -3.52
C VAL A 157 -0.38 -15.61 -2.69
N ALA A 158 -0.66 -15.67 -1.38
CA ALA A 158 -0.14 -16.69 -0.47
C ALA A 158 -0.31 -18.15 -0.98
N PRO A 159 -1.52 -18.61 -1.39
CA PRO A 159 -1.68 -19.97 -1.90
C PRO A 159 -0.97 -20.19 -3.23
N VAL A 160 -0.75 -19.16 -4.04
CA VAL A 160 -0.05 -19.27 -5.34
C VAL A 160 1.45 -19.43 -5.14
N PHE A 161 2.05 -18.63 -4.25
CA PHE A 161 3.46 -18.73 -3.91
C PHE A 161 3.82 -20.03 -3.21
N ALA A 162 2.94 -20.54 -2.34
CA ALA A 162 3.12 -21.84 -1.70
C ALA A 162 3.09 -23.02 -2.70
N ARG A 163 2.25 -22.95 -3.74
CA ARG A 163 2.06 -24.05 -4.70
C ARG A 163 3.10 -24.10 -5.81
N ASN A 164 3.54 -22.94 -6.31
CA ASN A 164 4.31 -22.88 -7.55
C ASN A 164 5.83 -22.78 -7.36
N ARG A 165 6.34 -22.71 -6.11
CA ARG A 165 7.78 -22.47 -5.79
C ARG A 165 8.41 -21.40 -6.69
N LEU A 166 7.62 -20.38 -7.06
CA LEU A 166 8.06 -19.31 -7.95
C LEU A 166 9.25 -18.59 -7.30
N THR A 167 10.23 -18.30 -8.12
CA THR A 167 11.41 -17.50 -7.75
C THR A 167 11.28 -16.09 -8.31
N MET A 168 12.14 -15.17 -7.85
CA MET A 168 12.24 -13.84 -8.46
C MET A 168 12.51 -13.95 -9.98
N ASP A 169 13.34 -14.91 -10.41
CA ASP A 169 13.68 -15.09 -11.83
C ASP A 169 12.45 -15.48 -12.68
N ASP A 170 11.52 -16.27 -12.12
CA ASP A 170 10.28 -16.67 -12.81
C ASP A 170 9.29 -15.51 -12.96
N LEU A 171 9.34 -14.55 -12.03
CA LEU A 171 8.51 -13.36 -12.05
C LEU A 171 9.10 -12.24 -12.91
N PHE A 172 10.40 -12.26 -13.22
CA PHE A 172 11.11 -11.17 -13.92
C PHE A 172 11.77 -11.56 -15.26
N SER A 173 11.53 -12.78 -15.76
CA SER A 173 11.91 -13.23 -17.12
C SER A 173 10.89 -12.84 -18.19
#